data_AF-A0A1H5MR47-F1
#
_entry.id   AF-A0A1H5MR47-F1
#
_cell.length_a   1.000
_cell.length_b   1.000
_cell.length_c   1.000
_cell.angle_alpha   90.00
_cell.angle_beta   90.00
_cell.angle_gamma   90.00
#
_symmetry.space_group_name_H-M   'P 1'
#
loop_
_entity.id
_entity.type
_entity.pdbx_description
1 polymer ?
#
loop_
_entity_poly.entity_id
_entity_poly.type
_entity_poly.pdbx_seq_one_letter_code
_entity_poly.pdbx_strand_id
1 'polypeptide(L)'
;MLAEDLLACLRGEPLAGRVVPVDLEMLGTALEGDLGMSTGGYVDLRTGQVYDDSSTDPMMVGEDAAVDVEKEPDRWLRFDRTGSRDGWRDMAAFAERCHDAALREGLERAIEGRGAFGRFRDLVHRESLAEQWYIFAADRQLGRAREFLAGEGIRVG
;
A
#
# COMPACT_ATOMS: atom_id res chain seq x y z
N MET A 1 -13.21 -12.82 -3.37
CA MET A 1 -13.60 -11.39 -3.41
C MET A 1 -13.24 -10.72 -4.73
N LEU A 2 -11.98 -10.43 -5.09
CA LEU A 2 -11.67 -9.83 -6.41
C LEU A 2 -12.09 -10.70 -7.61
N ALA A 3 -11.83 -12.01 -7.56
CA ALA A 3 -12.26 -12.94 -8.62
C ALA A 3 -13.79 -13.13 -8.67
N GLU A 4 -14.47 -13.06 -7.51
CA GLU A 4 -15.92 -13.18 -7.42
C GLU A 4 -16.62 -11.92 -7.92
N ASP A 5 -16.06 -10.74 -7.65
CA ASP A 5 -16.51 -9.47 -8.20
C ASP A 5 -16.36 -9.42 -9.73
N LEU A 6 -15.25 -9.97 -10.25
CA LEU A 6 -15.05 -10.07 -11.70
C LEU A 6 -16.10 -11.01 -12.34
N LEU A 7 -16.45 -12.11 -11.67
CA LEU A 7 -17.53 -13.01 -12.08
C LEU A 7 -18.92 -12.36 -11.97
N ALA A 8 -19.18 -11.59 -10.91
CA ALA A 8 -20.44 -10.87 -10.73
C ALA A 8 -20.64 -9.81 -11.82
N CYS A 9 -19.59 -9.03 -12.15
CA CYS A 9 -19.59 -8.12 -13.29
C CYS A 9 -19.88 -8.84 -14.61
N LEU A 10 -19.21 -9.97 -14.87
CA LEU A 10 -19.46 -10.78 -16.06
C LEU A 10 -20.88 -11.35 -16.13
N ARG A 11 -21.53 -11.56 -14.97
CA ARG A 11 -22.90 -12.07 -14.84
C ARG A 11 -23.96 -10.96 -14.76
N GLY A 12 -23.57 -9.68 -14.70
CA GLY A 12 -24.48 -8.56 -14.47
C GLY A 12 -25.11 -8.56 -13.08
N GLU A 13 -24.49 -9.24 -12.11
CA GLU A 13 -24.95 -9.27 -10.72
C GLU A 13 -24.47 -8.01 -9.97
N PRO A 14 -25.30 -7.45 -9.06
CA PRO A 14 -24.87 -6.32 -8.26
C PRO A 14 -23.70 -6.73 -7.36
N LEU A 15 -22.62 -5.99 -7.52
CA LEU A 15 -21.42 -6.11 -6.70
C LEU A 15 -21.78 -5.86 -5.21
N ALA A 16 -21.68 -6.87 -4.34
CA ALA A 16 -21.96 -6.77 -2.90
C ALA A 16 -20.82 -6.09 -2.09
N GLY A 17 -21.02 -4.90 -1.54
CA GLY A 17 -19.99 -4.17 -0.78
C GLY A 17 -20.13 -2.66 -0.85
N ARG A 18 -19.55 -1.93 0.11
CA ARG A 18 -19.63 -0.46 0.20
C ARG A 18 -18.66 0.18 -0.80
N VAL A 19 -19.14 1.07 -1.64
CA VAL A 19 -18.29 1.86 -2.57
C VAL A 19 -17.81 3.12 -1.86
N VAL A 20 -16.51 3.37 -1.84
CA VAL A 20 -15.86 4.53 -1.21
C VAL A 20 -14.78 5.08 -2.17
N PRO A 21 -14.69 6.41 -2.38
CA PRO A 21 -13.71 7.01 -3.29
C PRO A 21 -12.33 7.13 -2.61
N VAL A 22 -11.74 6.00 -2.22
CA VAL A 22 -10.46 5.96 -1.51
C VAL A 22 -9.32 6.28 -2.47
N ASP A 23 -8.44 7.21 -2.08
CA ASP A 23 -7.16 7.43 -2.76
C ASP A 23 -6.23 6.24 -2.48
N LEU A 24 -6.08 5.37 -3.48
CA LEU A 24 -5.27 4.16 -3.37
C LEU A 24 -3.77 4.42 -3.27
N GLU A 25 -3.28 5.50 -3.88
CA GLU A 25 -1.86 5.87 -3.78
C GLU A 25 -1.55 6.33 -2.35
N MET A 26 -2.41 7.17 -1.79
CA MET A 26 -2.30 7.62 -0.41
C MET A 26 -2.44 6.46 0.58
N LEU A 27 -3.43 5.58 0.40
CA LEU A 27 -3.62 4.41 1.26
C LEU A 27 -2.44 3.43 1.16
N GLY A 28 -1.96 3.14 -0.06
CA GLY A 28 -0.82 2.26 -0.27
C GLY A 28 0.45 2.80 0.40
N THR A 29 0.70 4.11 0.27
CA THR A 29 1.81 4.79 0.94
C THR A 29 1.68 4.68 2.46
N ALA A 30 0.47 4.88 3.00
CA ALA A 30 0.24 4.83 4.45
C ALA A 30 0.38 3.41 5.01
N LEU A 31 -0.14 2.39 4.32
CA LEU A 31 0.00 0.97 4.68
C LEU A 31 1.46 0.54 4.77
N GLU A 32 2.32 1.05 3.89
CA GLU A 32 3.74 0.65 3.83
C GLU A 32 4.68 1.63 4.55
N GLY A 33 4.11 2.61 5.26
CA GLY A 33 4.87 3.61 6.00
C GLY A 33 5.77 3.04 7.10
N ASP A 34 6.73 3.84 7.55
CA ASP A 34 7.68 3.44 8.60
C ASP A 34 6.98 3.21 9.95
N LEU A 35 7.15 2.01 10.51
CA LEU A 35 6.63 1.63 11.82
C LEU A 35 7.20 2.48 12.97
N GLY A 36 8.36 3.11 12.77
CA GLY A 36 8.95 4.02 13.74
C GLY A 36 8.23 5.37 13.85
N MET A 37 7.44 5.75 12.84
CA MET A 37 6.67 7.01 12.87
C MET A 37 5.27 6.81 13.44
N SER A 38 4.62 5.71 13.05
CA SER A 38 3.25 5.39 13.43
C SER A 38 2.99 3.91 13.16
N THR A 39 2.06 3.32 13.91
CA THR A 39 1.65 1.93 13.76
C THR A 39 0.58 1.71 12.69
N GLY A 40 -0.11 2.76 12.25
CA GLY A 40 -1.23 2.63 11.32
C GLY A 40 -1.93 3.96 11.03
N GLY A 41 -3.18 3.85 10.61
CA GLY A 41 -4.05 5.00 10.42
C GLY A 41 -5.52 4.61 10.23
N TYR A 42 -6.28 5.53 9.66
CA TYR A 42 -7.71 5.37 9.41
C TYR A 42 -8.08 5.83 8.01
N VAL A 43 -9.04 5.15 7.40
CA VAL A 43 -9.74 5.62 6.20
C VAL A 43 -11.11 6.12 6.62
N ASP A 44 -11.44 7.36 6.26
CA ASP A 44 -12.79 7.89 6.40
C ASP A 44 -13.67 7.27 5.31
N LEU A 45 -14.59 6.39 5.68
CA LEU A 45 -15.44 5.69 4.72
C LEU A 45 -16.52 6.59 4.08
N ARG A 46 -16.67 7.84 4.52
CA ARG A 46 -17.53 8.83 3.85
C ARG A 46 -16.80 9.57 2.75
N THR A 47 -15.56 10.00 3.00
CA THR A 47 -14.80 10.87 2.10
C THR A 47 -13.74 10.13 1.29
N GLY A 48 -13.33 8.94 1.73
CA GLY A 48 -12.21 8.19 1.18
C GLY A 48 -10.83 8.70 1.63
N GLN A 49 -10.78 9.71 2.50
CA GLN A 49 -9.52 10.29 2.97
C GLN A 49 -8.78 9.35 3.91
N VAL A 50 -7.45 9.35 3.83
CA VAL A 50 -6.55 8.55 4.65
C VAL A 50 -5.89 9.45 5.69
N TYR A 51 -5.94 9.02 6.94
CA TYR A 51 -5.37 9.71 8.09
C TYR A 51 -4.33 8.82 8.76
N ASP A 52 -3.21 9.40 9.17
CA ASP A 52 -2.26 8.71 10.05
C ASP A 52 -2.77 8.70 11.49
N ASP A 53 -2.34 7.73 12.32
CA ASP A 53 -2.63 7.69 13.77
C ASP A 53 -2.39 9.02 14.48
N SER A 54 -1.33 9.73 14.13
CA SER A 54 -1.04 11.04 14.72
C SER A 54 -2.14 12.07 14.51
N SER A 55 -3.02 11.88 13.53
CA SER A 55 -4.16 12.77 13.25
C SER A 55 -5.26 12.69 14.30
N THR A 56 -5.29 11.64 15.13
CA THR A 56 -6.27 11.50 16.21
C THR A 56 -5.82 12.15 17.51
N ASP A 57 -4.56 12.62 17.59
CA ASP A 57 -3.99 13.20 18.79
C ASP A 57 -3.98 14.75 18.70
N PRO A 58 -4.82 15.45 19.50
CA PRO A 58 -4.83 16.92 19.54
C PRO A 58 -3.48 17.54 19.89
N MET A 59 -2.60 16.83 20.60
CA MET A 59 -1.26 17.33 20.91
C MET A 59 -0.33 17.31 19.69
N MET A 60 -0.61 16.45 18.71
CA MET A 60 0.19 16.31 17.49
C MET A 60 -0.28 17.26 16.39
N VAL A 61 -1.60 17.43 16.23
CA VAL A 61 -2.18 18.21 15.11
C VAL A 61 -2.96 19.45 15.54
N GLY A 62 -3.20 19.64 16.84
CA GLY A 62 -4.04 20.71 17.39
C GLY A 62 -5.51 20.29 17.54
N GLU A 63 -6.21 20.87 18.53
CA GLU A 63 -7.61 20.51 18.85
C GLU A 63 -8.57 20.66 17.66
N ASP A 64 -8.43 21.72 16.86
CA ASP A 64 -9.31 21.99 15.73
C ASP A 64 -9.09 21.03 14.54
N ALA A 65 -7.93 20.39 14.45
CA ALA A 65 -7.56 19.51 13.34
C ALA A 65 -7.63 18.02 13.69
N ALA A 66 -7.66 17.68 14.99
CA ALA A 66 -7.71 16.29 15.42
C ALA A 66 -9.02 15.62 15.00
N VAL A 67 -8.91 14.44 14.42
CA VAL A 67 -10.09 13.64 14.05
C VAL A 67 -10.53 12.77 15.23
N ASP A 68 -11.78 12.92 15.63
CA ASP A 68 -12.40 12.09 16.65
C ASP A 68 -12.99 10.83 16.01
N VAL A 69 -12.19 9.75 16.06
CA VAL A 69 -12.58 8.45 15.50
C VAL A 69 -13.59 7.70 16.38
N GLU A 70 -13.69 8.05 17.65
CA GLU A 70 -14.56 7.38 18.64
C GLU A 70 -16.01 7.87 18.56
N LYS A 71 -16.24 9.09 18.06
CA LYS A 71 -17.58 9.68 17.94
C LYS A 71 -18.48 8.96 16.94
N GLU A 72 -17.90 8.41 15.86
CA GLU A 72 -18.61 7.70 14.80
C GLU A 72 -17.83 6.45 14.38
N PRO A 73 -17.76 5.39 15.20
CA PRO A 73 -16.86 4.25 14.95
C PRO A 73 -17.11 3.56 13.60
N ASP A 74 -18.38 3.47 13.17
CA ASP A 74 -18.76 2.86 11.87
C ASP A 74 -18.32 3.68 10.63
N ARG A 75 -17.84 4.91 10.83
CA ARG A 75 -17.29 5.76 9.76
C ARG A 75 -15.86 5.41 9.43
N TRP A 76 -15.09 4.88 10.36
CA TRP A 76 -13.65 4.78 10.25
C TRP A 76 -13.21 3.34 10.05
N LEU A 77 -12.43 3.10 9.00
CA LEU A 77 -11.72 1.84 8.83
C LEU A 77 -10.30 1.99 9.35
N ARG A 78 -9.96 1.23 10.38
CA ARG A 78 -8.60 1.10 10.90
C ARG A 78 -7.72 0.29 9.95
N PHE A 79 -6.48 0.71 9.75
CA PHE A 79 -5.44 -0.13 9.13
C PHE A 79 -4.15 -0.07 9.94
N ASP A 80 -3.40 -1.17 9.91
CA ASP A 80 -2.06 -1.23 10.49
C ASP A 80 -1.01 -1.19 9.37
N ARG A 81 0.16 -0.59 9.66
CA ARG A 81 1.26 -0.56 8.70
C ARG A 81 1.94 -1.92 8.61
N THR A 82 2.31 -2.33 7.41
CA THR A 82 3.09 -3.55 7.17
C THR A 82 4.59 -3.30 7.25
N GLY A 83 5.00 -2.02 7.21
CA GLY A 83 6.38 -1.57 7.22
C GLY A 83 7.16 -2.01 5.98
N SER A 84 8.47 -2.19 6.11
CA SER A 84 9.35 -2.44 4.96
C SER A 84 9.22 -3.83 4.32
N ARG A 85 8.46 -4.76 4.91
CA ARG A 85 8.41 -6.16 4.49
C ARG A 85 7.92 -6.34 3.06
N ASP A 86 6.91 -5.57 2.66
CA ASP A 86 6.35 -5.70 1.31
C ASP A 86 7.26 -5.07 0.26
N GLY A 87 7.92 -3.93 0.56
CA GLY A 87 8.96 -3.39 -0.30
C GLY A 87 10.12 -4.36 -0.53
N TRP A 88 10.53 -5.09 0.52
CA TRP A 88 11.53 -6.17 0.41
C TRP A 88 11.09 -7.31 -0.51
N ARG A 89 9.84 -7.77 -0.36
CA ARG A 89 9.25 -8.82 -1.22
C ARG A 89 9.17 -8.36 -2.67
N ASP A 90 8.86 -7.08 -2.89
CA ASP A 90 8.78 -6.51 -4.23
C ASP A 90 10.16 -6.46 -4.90
N MET A 91 11.23 -6.12 -4.16
CA MET A 91 12.59 -6.17 -4.70
C MET A 91 13.00 -7.58 -5.11
N ALA A 92 12.69 -8.58 -4.30
CA ALA A 92 12.95 -10.00 -4.63
C ALA A 92 12.16 -10.44 -5.87
N ALA A 93 10.86 -10.13 -5.92
CA ALA A 93 10.01 -10.48 -7.07
C ALA A 93 10.43 -9.77 -8.36
N PHE A 94 10.96 -8.54 -8.26
CA PHE A 94 11.50 -7.81 -9.41
C PHE A 94 12.80 -8.45 -9.91
N ALA A 95 13.71 -8.83 -9.00
CA ALA A 95 14.93 -9.53 -9.35
C ALA A 95 14.64 -10.86 -10.08
N GLU A 96 13.70 -11.65 -9.56
CA GLU A 96 13.30 -12.94 -10.15
C GLU A 96 12.75 -12.80 -11.59
N ARG A 97 12.08 -11.68 -11.92
CA ARG A 97 11.55 -11.42 -13.26
C ARG A 97 12.63 -11.04 -14.28
N CYS A 98 13.85 -10.76 -13.84
CA CYS A 98 14.93 -10.39 -14.75
C CYS A 98 15.42 -11.61 -15.55
N HIS A 99 15.38 -11.49 -16.89
CA HIS A 99 15.80 -12.58 -17.79
C HIS A 99 17.32 -12.69 -17.94
N ASP A 100 18.04 -11.58 -17.77
CA ASP A 100 19.50 -11.59 -17.77
C ASP A 100 20.01 -12.21 -16.46
N ALA A 101 20.71 -13.34 -16.57
CA ALA A 101 21.15 -14.11 -15.42
C ALA A 101 22.16 -13.34 -14.54
N ALA A 102 23.05 -12.53 -15.14
CA ALA A 102 24.04 -11.77 -14.39
C ALA A 102 23.39 -10.60 -13.65
N LEU A 103 22.42 -9.94 -14.31
CA LEU A 103 21.66 -8.86 -13.70
C LEU A 103 20.76 -9.36 -12.57
N ARG A 104 20.07 -10.49 -12.76
CA ARG A 104 19.29 -11.15 -11.71
C ARG A 104 20.15 -11.46 -10.48
N GLU A 105 21.28 -12.12 -10.66
CA GLU A 105 22.19 -12.45 -9.56
C GLU A 105 22.71 -11.19 -8.85
N GLY A 106 22.99 -10.13 -9.62
CA GLY A 106 23.37 -8.82 -9.09
C GLY A 106 22.29 -8.21 -8.20
N LEU A 107 21.02 -8.24 -8.65
CA LEU A 107 19.86 -7.73 -7.91
C LEU A 107 19.58 -8.57 -6.65
N GLU A 108 19.66 -9.91 -6.74
CA GLU A 108 19.51 -10.82 -5.60
C GLU A 108 20.57 -10.54 -4.52
N ARG A 109 21.84 -10.36 -4.91
CA ARG A 109 22.90 -9.97 -3.95
C ARG A 109 22.72 -8.55 -3.41
N ALA A 110 22.15 -7.64 -4.21
CA ALA A 110 21.91 -6.27 -3.80
C ALA A 110 20.87 -6.17 -2.68
N ILE A 111 19.95 -7.14 -2.59
CA ILE A 111 18.94 -7.14 -1.55
C ILE A 111 19.42 -7.81 -0.26
N GLU A 112 20.56 -8.46 -0.14
CA GLU A 112 20.88 -9.16 1.12
C GLU A 112 21.29 -8.24 2.29
N GLY A 113 20.70 -8.40 3.49
CA GLY A 113 21.20 -7.75 4.71
C GLY A 113 20.98 -6.24 4.80
N ARG A 114 21.76 -5.56 5.66
CA ARG A 114 21.56 -4.13 5.97
C ARG A 114 21.92 -3.24 4.78
N GLY A 115 21.08 -2.24 4.50
CA GLY A 115 21.30 -1.29 3.41
C GLY A 115 20.88 -1.81 2.02
N ALA A 116 20.18 -2.94 1.97
CA ALA A 116 19.64 -3.55 0.76
C ALA A 116 18.87 -2.58 -0.13
N PHE A 117 17.92 -1.82 0.44
CA PHE A 117 17.11 -0.86 -0.31
C PHE A 117 17.97 0.13 -1.12
N GLY A 118 19.01 0.69 -0.48
CA GLY A 118 19.92 1.63 -1.13
C GLY A 118 20.69 0.96 -2.26
N ARG A 119 21.33 -0.18 -1.98
CA ARG A 119 22.13 -0.92 -2.97
C ARG A 119 21.31 -1.38 -4.17
N PHE A 120 20.11 -1.89 -3.93
CA PHE A 120 19.18 -2.30 -4.98
C PHE A 120 18.80 -1.10 -5.86
N ARG A 121 18.41 0.01 -5.25
CA ARG A 121 18.05 1.23 -5.99
C ARG A 121 19.22 1.76 -6.82
N ASP A 122 20.43 1.78 -6.25
CA ASP A 122 21.63 2.24 -6.95
C ASP A 122 21.95 1.35 -8.16
N LEU A 123 21.79 0.02 -8.03
CA LEU A 123 21.94 -0.92 -9.14
C LEU A 123 20.86 -0.71 -10.21
N VAL A 124 19.61 -0.60 -9.81
CA VAL A 124 18.48 -0.33 -10.72
C VAL A 124 18.69 0.95 -11.54
N HIS A 125 19.22 2.02 -10.92
CA HIS A 125 19.56 3.25 -11.65
C HIS A 125 20.73 3.05 -12.61
N ARG A 126 21.79 2.37 -12.17
CA ARG A 126 22.97 2.09 -13.00
C ARG A 126 22.63 1.29 -14.25
N GLU A 127 21.73 0.33 -14.11
CA GLU A 127 21.32 -0.57 -15.19
C GLU A 127 20.11 -0.03 -15.99
N SER A 128 19.74 1.24 -15.78
CA SER A 128 18.61 1.90 -16.48
C SER A 128 17.26 1.18 -16.31
N LEU A 129 17.04 0.53 -15.17
CA LEU A 129 15.80 -0.19 -14.83
C LEU A 129 14.85 0.63 -13.94
N ALA A 130 15.20 1.86 -13.60
CA ALA A 130 14.46 2.68 -12.62
C ALA A 130 12.98 2.83 -12.94
N GLU A 131 12.64 3.18 -14.18
CA GLU A 131 11.25 3.31 -14.62
C GLU A 131 10.47 1.99 -14.46
N GLN A 132 11.05 0.87 -14.91
CA GLN A 132 10.42 -0.45 -14.80
C GLN A 132 10.21 -0.86 -13.34
N TRP A 133 11.17 -0.56 -12.47
CA TRP A 133 11.06 -0.81 -11.04
C TRP A 133 9.94 0.03 -10.41
N TYR A 134 9.88 1.34 -10.69
CA TYR A 134 8.88 2.20 -10.07
C TYR A 134 7.46 1.88 -10.51
N ILE A 135 7.25 1.55 -11.79
CA ILE A 135 5.95 1.06 -12.28
C ILE A 135 5.57 -0.25 -11.59
N PHE A 136 6.51 -1.21 -11.52
CA PHE A 136 6.28 -2.49 -10.87
C PHE A 136 5.93 -2.36 -9.38
N ALA A 137 6.68 -1.53 -8.65
CA ALA A 137 6.45 -1.30 -7.23
C ALA A 137 5.11 -0.58 -6.97
N ALA A 138 4.80 0.45 -7.77
CA ALA A 138 3.54 1.19 -7.66
C ALA A 138 2.33 0.28 -7.92
N ASP A 139 2.35 -0.53 -8.99
CA ASP A 139 1.26 -1.47 -9.31
C ASP A 139 1.00 -2.45 -8.16
N ARG A 140 2.07 -2.95 -7.52
CA ARG A 140 1.97 -3.89 -6.40
C ARG A 140 1.45 -3.24 -5.13
N GLN A 141 1.91 -2.04 -4.83
CA GLN A 141 1.40 -1.24 -3.71
C GLN A 141 -0.09 -0.94 -3.89
N LEU A 142 -0.51 -0.49 -5.08
CA LEU A 142 -1.92 -0.27 -5.40
C LEU A 142 -2.73 -1.57 -5.33
N GLY A 143 -2.14 -2.70 -5.76
CA GLY A 143 -2.75 -4.03 -5.62
C GLY A 143 -3.02 -4.40 -4.17
N ARG A 144 -2.04 -4.20 -3.28
CA ARG A 144 -2.19 -4.45 -1.83
C ARG A 144 -3.22 -3.53 -1.18
N ALA A 145 -3.25 -2.25 -1.54
CA ALA A 145 -4.27 -1.32 -1.04
C ALA A 145 -5.69 -1.76 -1.44
N ARG A 146 -5.87 -2.23 -2.68
CA ARG A 146 -7.15 -2.81 -3.13
C ARG A 146 -7.48 -4.11 -2.40
N GLU A 147 -6.50 -4.98 -2.20
CA GLU A 147 -6.69 -6.24 -1.48
C GLU A 147 -7.12 -6.01 -0.03
N PHE A 148 -6.50 -5.03 0.65
CA PHE A 148 -6.88 -4.60 1.98
C PHE A 148 -8.34 -4.11 2.03
N LEU A 149 -8.72 -3.15 1.17
CA LEU A 149 -10.09 -2.64 1.13
C LEU A 149 -11.10 -3.74 0.80
N ALA A 150 -10.76 -4.61 -0.16
CA ALA A 150 -11.60 -5.75 -0.49
C ALA A 150 -11.80 -6.62 0.75
N GLY A 151 -10.74 -6.95 1.50
CA GLY A 151 -10.80 -7.71 2.76
C GLY A 151 -11.87 -7.22 3.75
N GLU A 152 -12.13 -5.91 3.74
CA GLU A 152 -13.08 -5.20 4.60
C GLU A 152 -14.45 -4.98 3.92
N GLY A 153 -14.70 -5.61 2.77
CA GLY A 153 -15.94 -5.47 2.01
C GLY A 153 -16.12 -4.11 1.32
N ILE A 154 -15.02 -3.38 1.12
CA ILE A 154 -15.00 -2.05 0.51
C ILE A 154 -14.50 -2.13 -0.93
N ARG A 155 -15.17 -1.38 -1.80
CA ARG A 155 -14.76 -1.18 -3.18
C ARG A 155 -14.37 0.27 -3.41
N VAL A 156 -13.39 0.46 -4.28
CA VAL A 156 -12.99 1.79 -4.74
C VAL A 156 -13.96 2.26 -5.82
N GLY A 157 -14.52 3.45 -5.62
CA GLY A 157 -15.46 4.11 -6.54
C GLY A 157 -14.83 5.12 -7.48
#